data_AF-A0A9X4CH78-F1
#
_entry.id   AF-A0A9X4CH78-F1
#
_cell.length_a   1.000
_cell.length_b   1.000
_cell.length_c   1.000
_cell.angle_alpha   90.00
_cell.angle_beta   90.00
_cell.angle_gamma   90.00
#
_symmetry.space_group_name_H-M   'P 1'
#
loop_
_entity.id
_entity.type
_entity.pdbx_description
1 polymer ?
#
loop_
_entity_poly.entity_id
_entity_poly.type
_entity_poly.pdbx_seq_one_letter_code
_entity_poly.pdbx_strand_id
1 'polypeptide(L)'
;MRAPLTPRLLTAQECAILLLRLIELRNQEGTPTSRVRLSDLTLRRLWGRHRLDREFLEEVQEWLFRGGWTIFFAGSTYAAIKTSAVLNWSRLSSKRLFEEVGTDDLRFIQNGDFDFAQHARLLASEADIYDSD
;
A
#
# COMPACT_ATOMS: atom_id res chain seq x y z
N MET A 1 39.10 -14.33 14.11
CA MET A 1 38.79 -13.29 13.10
C MET A 1 37.56 -13.74 12.31
N ARG A 2 36.46 -12.99 12.35
CA ARG A 2 35.32 -13.22 11.43
C ARG A 2 35.71 -12.65 10.07
N ALA A 3 35.50 -13.42 9.00
CA ALA A 3 35.66 -12.93 7.63
C ALA A 3 34.79 -11.66 7.44
N PRO A 4 35.24 -10.67 6.64
CA PRO A 4 34.41 -9.52 6.32
C PRO A 4 33.13 -10.03 5.66
N LEU A 5 31.99 -9.82 6.34
CA LEU A 5 30.68 -10.18 5.81
C LEU A 5 30.40 -9.21 4.68
N THR A 6 30.50 -9.67 3.44
CA THR A 6 29.96 -8.93 2.29
C THR A 6 28.48 -8.64 2.60
N PRO A 7 28.04 -7.38 2.61
CA PRO A 7 26.65 -7.06 2.93
C PRO A 7 25.75 -7.75 1.90
N ARG A 8 25.01 -8.76 2.35
CA ARG A 8 24.01 -9.46 1.54
C ARG A 8 22.75 -8.62 1.49
N LEU A 9 22.16 -8.48 0.31
CA LEU A 9 20.82 -7.91 0.18
C LEU A 9 19.80 -8.84 0.83
N LEU A 10 18.94 -8.25 1.65
CA LEU A 10 17.83 -8.95 2.28
C LEU A 10 16.81 -9.38 1.23
N THR A 11 16.26 -10.57 1.42
CA THR A 11 15.13 -11.07 0.62
C THR A 11 13.84 -10.33 0.99
N ALA A 12 12.82 -10.42 0.13
CA ALA A 12 11.52 -9.82 0.42
C ALA A 12 10.92 -10.34 1.74
N GLN A 13 11.08 -11.63 2.02
CA GLN A 13 10.63 -12.24 3.28
C GLN A 13 11.35 -11.65 4.49
N GLU A 14 12.67 -11.50 4.42
CA GLU A 14 13.48 -10.92 5.52
C GLU A 14 13.10 -9.46 5.77
N CYS A 15 12.89 -8.69 4.69
CA CYS A 15 12.41 -7.32 4.76
C CYS A 15 11.02 -7.21 5.41
N ALA A 16 10.10 -8.12 5.08
CA ALA A 16 8.78 -8.20 5.70
C ALA A 16 8.87 -8.52 7.19
N ILE A 17 9.70 -9.48 7.59
CA ILE A 17 9.93 -9.83 9.00
C ILE A 17 10.45 -8.61 9.78
N LEU A 18 11.43 -7.88 9.23
CA LEU A 18 11.97 -6.68 9.88
C LEU A 18 10.91 -5.59 10.05
N LEU A 19 10.07 -5.37 9.05
CA LEU A 19 9.01 -4.37 9.14
C LEU A 19 7.93 -4.78 10.15
N LEU A 20 7.51 -6.05 10.14
CA LEU A 20 6.58 -6.59 11.15
C LEU A 20 7.14 -6.45 12.55
N ARG A 21 8.43 -6.72 12.74
CA ARG A 21 9.11 -6.55 14.03
C ARG A 21 9.14 -5.09 14.47
N LEU A 22 9.41 -4.15 13.57
CA LEU A 22 9.36 -2.72 13.86
C LEU A 22 7.95 -2.27 14.31
N ILE A 23 6.92 -2.76 13.61
CA ILE A 23 5.52 -2.49 13.96
C ILE A 23 5.15 -3.10 15.32
N GLU A 24 5.62 -4.32 15.60
CA GLU A 24 5.43 -4.99 16.89
C GLU A 24 6.05 -4.17 18.02
N LEU A 25 7.32 -3.76 17.88
CA LEU A 25 8.02 -2.91 18.85
C LEU A 25 7.24 -1.62 19.12
N ARG A 26 6.81 -0.92 18.06
CA ARG A 26 5.97 0.29 18.18
C ARG A 26 4.64 0.03 18.88
N ASN A 27 4.09 -1.18 18.77
CA ASN A 27 2.83 -1.54 19.43
C ASN A 27 3.00 -2.04 20.86
N GLN A 28 4.22 -2.40 21.26
CA GLN A 28 4.56 -2.65 22.67
C GLN A 28 4.65 -1.33 23.44
N GLU A 29 5.01 -0.25 22.75
CA GLU A 29 5.07 1.10 23.30
C GLU A 29 3.74 1.84 23.10
N GLY A 30 2.93 1.92 24.17
CA GLY A 30 1.68 2.70 24.18
C GLY A 30 0.48 1.99 23.55
N THR A 31 -0.46 2.75 22.99
CA THR A 31 -1.69 2.19 22.42
C THR A 31 -1.40 1.50 21.07
N PRO A 32 -1.71 0.19 20.94
CA PRO A 32 -1.53 -0.53 19.68
C PRO A 32 -2.30 0.13 18.54
N THR A 33 -1.64 0.25 17.39
CA THR A 33 -2.27 0.76 16.17
C THR A 33 -2.53 -0.34 15.16
N SER A 34 -3.58 -0.16 14.37
CA SER A 34 -3.85 -0.94 13.17
C SER A 34 -3.26 -0.32 11.90
N ARG A 35 -2.71 0.90 11.97
CA ARG A 35 -2.20 1.67 10.82
C ARG A 35 -0.95 2.47 11.17
N VAL A 36 0.00 2.50 10.26
CA VAL A 36 1.25 3.25 10.39
C VAL A 36 1.61 3.92 9.07
N ARG A 37 2.30 5.06 9.16
CA ARG A 37 2.93 5.75 8.03
C ARG A 37 4.43 5.52 8.08
N LEU A 38 5.04 5.27 6.93
CA LEU A 38 6.45 4.96 6.75
C LEU A 38 7.00 5.81 5.61
N SER A 39 8.10 6.52 5.84
CA SER A 39 8.79 7.23 4.76
C SER A 39 9.58 6.25 3.89
N ASP A 40 9.81 6.62 2.62
CA ASP A 40 10.71 5.89 1.71
C ASP A 40 12.11 5.70 2.34
N LEU A 41 12.62 6.75 2.98
CA LEU A 41 13.90 6.74 3.68
C LEU A 41 13.97 5.68 4.80
N THR A 42 12.90 5.54 5.59
CA THR A 42 12.85 4.53 6.66
C THR A 42 12.92 3.12 6.09
N LEU A 43 12.16 2.83 5.04
CA LEU A 43 12.16 1.51 4.40
C LEU A 43 13.52 1.20 3.76
N ARG A 44 14.10 2.15 3.03
CA ARG A 44 15.44 2.03 2.44
C ARG A 44 16.51 1.73 3.48
N ARG A 45 16.48 2.44 4.62
CA ARG A 45 17.41 2.20 5.73
C ARG A 45 17.19 0.84 6.38
N LEU A 46 15.93 0.48 6.67
CA LEU A 46 15.58 -0.79 7.29
C LEU A 46 16.01 -1.98 6.44
N TRP A 47 15.92 -1.86 5.12
CA TRP A 47 16.21 -2.94 4.18
C TRP A 47 17.60 -2.87 3.55
N GLY A 48 18.38 -1.83 3.85
CA GLY A 48 19.71 -1.62 3.28
C GLY A 48 19.71 -1.40 1.75
N ARG A 49 18.68 -0.75 1.22
CA ARG A 49 18.48 -0.56 -0.24
C ARG A 49 18.56 0.90 -0.65
N HIS A 50 19.19 1.16 -1.80
CA HIS A 50 19.23 2.51 -2.39
C HIS A 50 17.92 2.87 -3.09
N ARG A 51 17.17 1.90 -3.63
CA ARG A 51 15.87 2.14 -4.25
C ARG A 51 14.94 0.99 -3.89
N LEU A 52 13.66 1.30 -3.83
CA LEU A 52 12.58 0.34 -3.65
C LEU A 52 11.90 0.21 -5.00
N ASP A 53 12.27 -0.81 -5.76
CA ASP A 53 11.58 -1.11 -7.00
C ASP A 53 10.18 -1.67 -6.70
N ARG A 54 9.27 -1.50 -7.66
CA ARG A 54 7.85 -1.84 -7.48
C ARG A 54 7.65 -3.34 -7.32
N GLU A 55 8.34 -4.15 -8.12
CA GLU A 55 8.25 -5.60 -8.11
C GLU A 55 8.68 -6.17 -6.74
N PHE A 56 9.79 -5.68 -6.20
CA PHE A 56 10.27 -6.05 -4.87
C PHE A 56 9.30 -5.65 -3.76
N LEU A 57 8.66 -4.48 -3.87
CA LEU A 57 7.64 -4.07 -2.90
C LEU A 57 6.41 -4.98 -2.95
N GLU A 58 6.01 -5.43 -4.14
CA GLU A 58 4.93 -6.40 -4.33
C GLU A 58 5.29 -7.76 -3.70
N GLU A 59 6.54 -8.23 -3.86
CA GLU A 59 7.03 -9.43 -3.16
C GLU A 59 7.03 -9.27 -1.64
N VAL A 60 7.47 -8.12 -1.11
CA VAL A 60 7.44 -7.83 0.33
C VAL A 60 5.99 -7.80 0.84
N GLN A 61 5.07 -7.22 0.07
CA GLN A 61 3.66 -7.13 0.41
C GLN A 61 3.01 -8.51 0.56
N GLU A 62 3.35 -9.48 -0.30
CA GLU A 62 2.89 -10.87 -0.20
C GLU A 62 3.32 -11.50 1.15
N TRP A 63 4.55 -11.27 1.59
CA TRP A 63 5.01 -11.76 2.90
C TRP A 63 4.37 -11.02 4.07
N LEU A 64 4.15 -9.71 3.95
CA LEU A 64 3.42 -8.93 4.97
C LEU A 64 1.98 -9.42 5.13
N PHE A 65 1.31 -9.79 4.03
CA PHE A 65 -0.06 -10.30 4.04
C PHE A 65 -0.20 -11.53 4.93
N ARG A 66 0.78 -12.45 4.85
CA ARG A 66 0.86 -13.64 5.73
C ARG A 66 1.05 -13.25 7.20
N GLY A 67 1.71 -12.12 7.47
CA GLY A 67 1.84 -11.51 8.80
C GLY A 67 0.64 -10.66 9.24
N GLY A 68 -0.45 -10.62 8.46
CA GLY A 68 -1.66 -9.86 8.79
C GLY A 68 -1.55 -8.36 8.54
N TRP A 69 -0.58 -7.90 7.75
CA TRP A 69 -0.40 -6.51 7.36
C TRP A 69 -0.32 -6.37 5.84
N THR A 70 -0.63 -5.19 5.31
CA THR A 70 -0.36 -4.84 3.92
C THR A 70 0.26 -3.46 3.86
N ILE A 71 1.13 -3.21 2.88
CA ILE A 71 1.78 -1.94 2.63
C ILE A 71 1.42 -1.44 1.23
N PHE A 72 1.25 -0.13 1.07
CA PHE A 72 1.01 0.50 -0.23
C PHE A 72 1.58 1.92 -0.25
N PHE A 73 1.87 2.41 -1.46
CA PHE A 73 2.29 3.78 -1.66
C PHE A 73 1.09 4.73 -1.61
N ALA A 74 1.24 5.84 -0.89
CA ALA A 74 0.21 6.84 -0.64
C ALA A 74 0.72 8.24 -1.02
N GLY A 75 1.20 8.40 -2.26
CA GLY A 75 1.59 9.69 -2.84
C GLY A 75 3.03 10.13 -2.53
N SER A 76 3.35 10.38 -1.26
CA SER A 76 4.69 10.81 -0.82
C SER A 76 5.31 9.88 0.24
N THR A 77 4.54 8.91 0.71
CA THR A 77 4.88 8.02 1.83
C THR A 77 4.31 6.63 1.56
N TYR A 78 4.77 5.65 2.31
CA TYR A 78 4.10 4.35 2.41
C TYR A 78 3.13 4.35 3.60
N ALA A 79 2.01 3.68 3.43
CA ALA A 79 1.10 3.34 4.51
C ALA A 79 1.11 1.82 4.69
N ALA A 80 1.08 1.36 5.95
CA ALA A 80 0.84 -0.04 6.25
C ALA A 80 -0.36 -0.17 7.20
N ILE A 81 -1.20 -1.17 6.97
CA ILE A 81 -2.43 -1.41 7.73
C ILE A 81 -2.61 -2.90 8.03
N LYS A 82 -3.15 -3.23 9.21
CA LYS A 82 -3.61 -4.59 9.53
C LYS A 82 -4.71 -4.98 8.56
N THR A 83 -4.61 -6.15 7.95
CA THR A 83 -5.62 -6.65 6.99
C THR A 83 -6.99 -6.78 7.65
N SER A 84 -7.04 -7.17 8.93
CA SER A 84 -8.28 -7.25 9.71
C SER A 84 -8.95 -5.89 9.95
N ALA A 85 -8.22 -4.77 9.89
CA ALA A 85 -8.80 -3.45 10.08
C ALA A 85 -9.68 -3.03 8.91
N VAL A 86 -9.35 -3.49 7.70
CA VAL A 86 -10.12 -3.22 6.47
C VAL A 86 -11.49 -3.90 6.51
N LEU A 87 -11.62 -5.01 7.24
CA LEU A 87 -12.90 -5.73 7.36
C LEU A 87 -13.99 -4.91 8.07
N ASN A 88 -13.60 -3.90 8.84
CA ASN A 88 -14.53 -2.99 9.52
C ASN A 88 -14.89 -1.75 8.68
N TRP A 89 -14.38 -1.63 7.46
CA TRP A 89 -14.69 -0.51 6.58
C TRP A 89 -16.04 -0.72 5.88
N SER A 90 -16.67 0.38 5.47
CA SER A 90 -17.90 0.31 4.68
C SER A 90 -17.65 -0.49 3.40
N ARG A 91 -18.42 -1.58 3.23
CA ARG A 91 -18.37 -2.38 2.01
C ARG A 91 -18.92 -1.55 0.85
N LEU A 92 -18.07 -1.29 -0.15
CA LEU A 92 -18.50 -0.72 -1.42
C LEU A 92 -19.04 -1.84 -2.34
N SER A 93 -20.18 -1.60 -2.98
CA SER A 93 -20.82 -2.53 -3.90
C SER A 93 -20.92 -1.91 -5.29
N SER A 94 -20.56 -2.67 -6.33
CA SER A 94 -20.72 -2.28 -7.74
C SER A 94 -22.18 -2.10 -8.14
N LYS A 95 -23.14 -2.64 -7.37
CA LYS A 95 -24.57 -2.51 -7.63
C LYS A 95 -25.01 -1.04 -7.80
N ARG A 96 -24.43 -0.12 -7.02
CA ARG A 96 -24.78 1.31 -7.11
C ARG A 96 -24.43 1.90 -8.48
N LEU A 97 -23.30 1.48 -9.05
CA LEU A 97 -22.91 1.90 -10.40
C LEU A 97 -23.86 1.31 -11.44
N PHE A 98 -24.24 0.04 -11.29
CA PHE A 98 -25.18 -0.64 -12.20
C PHE A 98 -26.58 -0.03 -12.16
N GLU A 99 -27.04 0.40 -10.98
CA GLU A 99 -28.30 1.16 -10.84
C GLU A 99 -28.23 2.53 -11.54
N GLU A 100 -27.08 3.20 -11.52
CA GLU A 100 -26.86 4.48 -12.21
C GLU A 100 -26.82 4.32 -13.74
N VAL A 101 -26.06 3.34 -14.25
CA VAL A 101 -25.93 3.12 -15.70
C VAL A 101 -27.10 2.35 -16.30
N GLY A 102 -27.99 1.79 -15.47
CA GLY A 102 -29.20 1.08 -15.89
C GLY A 102 -28.96 -0.35 -16.41
N THR A 103 -27.76 -0.91 -16.21
CA THR A 103 -27.39 -2.26 -16.65
C THR A 103 -26.28 -2.84 -15.77
N ASP A 104 -26.31 -4.16 -15.52
CA ASP A 104 -25.22 -4.92 -14.90
C ASP A 104 -24.31 -5.61 -15.92
N ASP A 105 -24.59 -5.42 -17.22
CA ASP A 105 -23.77 -5.91 -18.31
C ASP A 105 -22.53 -5.02 -18.53
N LEU A 106 -21.39 -5.47 -18.00
CA LEU A 106 -20.10 -4.80 -18.13
C LEU A 106 -19.62 -4.63 -19.59
N ARG A 107 -20.22 -5.33 -20.56
CA ARG A 107 -19.90 -5.14 -21.99
C ARG A 107 -20.20 -3.72 -22.44
N PHE A 108 -21.17 -3.02 -21.84
CA PHE A 108 -21.43 -1.60 -22.12
C PHE A 108 -20.18 -0.72 -21.93
N ILE A 109 -19.40 -0.97 -20.87
CA ILE A 109 -18.13 -0.27 -20.63
C ILE A 109 -17.10 -0.66 -21.69
N GLN A 110 -16.98 -1.96 -21.99
CA GLN A 110 -16.00 -2.47 -22.96
C GLN A 110 -16.29 -2.01 -24.40
N ASN A 111 -17.55 -1.79 -24.73
CA ASN A 111 -18.02 -1.28 -26.01
C ASN A 111 -17.82 0.23 -26.15
N GLY A 112 -17.39 0.91 -25.08
CA GLY A 112 -17.12 2.35 -25.07
C GLY A 112 -18.33 3.22 -24.76
N ASP A 113 -19.43 2.63 -24.29
CA ASP A 113 -20.67 3.37 -24.01
C ASP A 113 -20.64 4.12 -22.67
N PHE A 114 -19.63 3.87 -21.82
CA PHE A 114 -19.39 4.60 -20.57
C PHE A 114 -18.58 5.89 -20.82
N ASP A 115 -19.15 7.06 -20.48
CA ASP A 115 -18.50 8.36 -20.69
C ASP A 115 -17.43 8.66 -19.63
N PHE A 116 -16.24 8.09 -19.83
CA PHE A 116 -15.08 8.38 -18.97
C PHE A 116 -14.68 9.87 -18.96
N ALA A 117 -14.96 10.61 -20.04
CA ALA A 117 -14.56 12.02 -20.13
C ALA A 117 -15.40 12.89 -19.19
N GLN A 118 -16.70 12.63 -19.09
CA GLN A 118 -17.59 13.28 -18.11
C GLN A 118 -17.10 13.09 -16.66
N HIS A 119 -16.47 11.94 -16.38
CA HIS A 119 -16.00 11.56 -15.06
C HIS A 119 -14.50 11.82 -14.81
N ALA A 120 -13.75 12.33 -15.79
CA ALA A 120 -12.30 12.54 -15.68
C ALA A 120 -11.91 13.42 -14.48
N ARG A 121 -12.79 14.34 -14.07
CA ARG A 121 -12.62 15.18 -12.87
C ARG A 121 -12.40 14.39 -11.57
N LEU A 122 -12.86 13.14 -11.49
CA LEU A 122 -12.70 12.29 -10.30
C LEU A 122 -11.24 11.89 -10.04
N LEU A 123 -10.37 12.02 -11.05
CA LEU A 123 -8.93 11.74 -10.93
C LEU A 123 -8.10 12.99 -10.60
N ALA A 124 -8.71 14.19 -10.61
CA ALA A 124 -8.04 15.41 -10.20
C ALA A 124 -8.10 15.52 -8.66
N SER A 125 -6.95 15.58 -8.00
CA SER A 125 -6.86 15.76 -6.55
C SER A 125 -6.79 17.26 -6.19
N GLU A 126 -7.47 17.68 -5.12
CA GLU A 126 -7.25 19.01 -4.50
C GLU A 126 -5.94 19.04 -3.66
N ALA A 127 -5.29 17.90 -3.45
CA ALA A 127 -4.14 17.75 -2.56
C ALA A 127 -2.79 18.13 -3.22
N ASP A 128 -2.76 18.30 -4.54
CA ASP A 128 -1.55 18.71 -5.30
C ASP A 128 -1.20 20.21 -5.11
N ILE A 129 -1.91 20.94 -4.24
CA ILE A 129 -1.71 22.39 -4.01
C ILE A 129 -0.68 22.69 -2.89
N TYR A 130 -0.27 21.70 -2.09
CA TYR A 130 0.60 21.90 -0.92
C TYR A 130 1.94 21.15 -0.98
N ASP A 131 2.62 21.15 -2.14
CA ASP A 131 4.03 20.75 -2.20
C ASP A 131 4.79 21.56 -3.28
N SER A 132 4.64 22.89 -3.21
CA SER A 132 5.51 23.85 -3.89
C SER A 132 6.06 24.83 -2.86
N ASP A 133 7.04 24.35 -2.08
CA ASP A 133 8.03 25.18 -1.39
C ASP A 133 9.43 24.78 -1.88
#